data_AF-A0AB38W766-F1
#
_entry.id   AF-A0AB38W766-F1
#
_cell.length_a   1.000
_cell.length_b   1.000
_cell.length_c   1.000
_cell.angle_alpha   90.00
_cell.angle_beta   90.00
_cell.angle_gamma   90.00
#
_symmetry.space_group_name_H-M   'P 1'
#
loop_
_entity.id
_entity.type
_entity.pdbx_description
1 polymer ?
#
loop_
_entity_poly.entity_id
_entity_poly.type
_entity_poly.pdbx_seq_one_letter_code
_entity_poly.pdbx_strand_id
1 'polypeptide(L)'
;MLTVPKVPENFFSFFQEDYFPRLTPRGLNIADNVASLFNDYNLNSIDFTGFNLKLLRQNDIVLKNKVRYNFALQMGFDTVYAGKNTTILKFSLQAQTINFTSLQELRDSFENNGNTLSTHLFWKPVVEQLTTDGGNDLTNIAKTAIGESLFNLKVNLTDSIIDQSVLQQAQKSFEDKILDPFHAERVEAKRIHDEEARRLEAERKRIAAELKAKEDEARRIREEHWAFYQSTRDVKSFKEFWAKRSKNVADKKQLIEALKLSFQAKQNPTFELLTNAFRNAINWYYNDKKHDEEAKRTAFGSGGISFAQSGLNGIFMPNWLRWELINRANIQLQLQNVKVRENNFEVYGWGVPVSINWNDHNNGINYRATTPWTYGFEITMNYKGSYGLKGIYWTLANWGLGGIPPEWSGDMELKFQIDGKLANWITQKQDYPGSLFQFQNDKLLFTLHVVQRITVKDQRFMNLLKKQQLDVIEPWGGEIKVPVVDLASYLHFLILADK
;
A
#
# COMPACT_ATOMS: atom_id res chain seq x y z
N MET A 1 31.05 4.19 -3.21
CA MET A 1 32.02 5.30 -3.10
C MET A 1 33.27 4.87 -3.84
N LEU A 2 33.58 5.50 -4.97
CA LEU A 2 34.77 5.18 -5.78
C LEU A 2 35.98 5.86 -5.14
N THR A 3 36.93 5.07 -4.67
CA THR A 3 38.25 5.54 -4.23
C THR A 3 39.09 5.91 -5.44
N VAL A 4 39.46 7.20 -5.53
CA VAL A 4 40.44 7.70 -6.51
C VAL A 4 41.82 7.09 -6.20
N PRO A 5 42.62 6.68 -7.20
CA PRO A 5 43.96 6.11 -6.95
C PRO A 5 44.87 7.13 -6.26
N LYS A 6 45.70 6.65 -5.32
CA LYS A 6 46.77 7.46 -4.70
C LYS A 6 47.88 7.72 -5.72
N VAL A 7 48.51 8.89 -5.65
CA VAL A 7 49.73 9.20 -6.42
C VAL A 7 50.75 8.07 -6.20
N PRO A 8 51.38 7.51 -7.25
CA PRO A 8 52.43 6.53 -7.08
C PRO A 8 53.58 7.17 -6.29
N GLU A 9 54.06 6.51 -5.23
CA GLU A 9 55.22 6.96 -4.43
C GLU A 9 56.44 7.30 -5.31
N ASN A 10 56.51 6.66 -6.48
CA ASN A 10 57.58 6.80 -7.46
C ASN A 10 57.52 8.11 -8.28
N PHE A 11 56.43 8.88 -8.26
CA PHE A 11 56.33 10.15 -8.99
C PHE A 11 57.45 11.13 -8.59
N PHE A 12 57.80 11.17 -7.30
CA PHE A 12 58.88 12.01 -6.79
C PHE A 12 60.28 11.43 -7.02
N SER A 13 60.39 10.14 -7.34
CA SER A 13 61.68 9.52 -7.66
C SER A 13 62.18 9.86 -9.08
N PHE A 14 61.30 10.36 -9.95
CA PHE A 14 61.65 10.75 -11.32
C PHE A 14 62.58 11.98 -11.38
N PHE A 15 62.66 12.77 -10.31
CA PHE A 15 63.57 13.93 -10.20
C PHE A 15 64.99 13.56 -9.73
N GLN A 16 65.36 12.27 -9.72
CA GLN A 16 66.62 11.80 -9.13
C GLN A 16 67.82 11.65 -10.09
N GLU A 17 67.69 11.92 -11.39
CA GLU A 17 68.80 11.82 -12.35
C GLU A 17 69.31 13.19 -12.80
N ASP A 18 70.46 13.60 -12.26
CA ASP A 18 71.47 14.65 -12.59
C ASP A 18 71.08 15.99 -13.26
N TYR A 19 69.80 16.26 -13.55
CA TYR A 19 69.32 17.48 -14.22
C TYR A 19 68.62 18.47 -13.27
N PHE A 20 68.13 18.00 -12.11
CA PHE A 20 67.52 18.84 -11.08
C PHE A 20 68.20 18.59 -9.72
N PRO A 21 68.32 19.61 -8.84
CA PRO A 21 68.96 19.44 -7.54
C PRO A 21 68.30 18.32 -6.75
N ARG A 22 69.11 17.46 -6.12
CA ARG A 22 68.66 16.36 -5.25
C ARG A 22 67.81 16.92 -4.11
N LEU A 23 66.50 16.77 -4.19
CA LEU A 23 65.60 16.99 -3.06
C LEU A 23 65.74 15.79 -2.10
N THR A 24 66.62 15.92 -1.11
CA THR A 24 66.59 15.01 0.04
C THR A 24 65.40 15.37 0.94
N PRO A 25 64.92 14.48 1.83
CA PRO A 25 63.87 14.81 2.81
C PRO A 25 64.21 15.97 3.75
N ARG A 26 65.45 16.48 3.73
CA ARG A 26 65.93 17.67 4.46
C ARG A 26 66.44 18.79 3.54
N GLY A 27 66.21 18.66 2.23
CA GLY A 27 66.71 19.54 1.17
C GLY A 27 65.79 20.70 0.81
N LEU A 28 64.67 20.85 1.52
CA LEU A 28 63.85 22.05 1.56
C LEU A 28 63.73 22.40 3.04
N ASN A 29 64.32 23.50 3.52
CA ASN A 29 64.07 23.97 4.88
C ASN A 29 62.70 24.69 4.93
N ILE A 30 61.67 24.00 4.44
CA ILE A 30 60.29 24.30 4.73
C ILE A 30 60.12 23.85 6.17
N ALA A 31 59.92 24.80 7.08
CA ALA A 31 59.71 24.46 8.49
C ALA A 31 58.60 23.39 8.59
N ASP A 32 58.78 22.38 9.45
CA ASP A 32 57.95 21.14 9.48
C ASP A 32 56.44 21.43 9.54
N ASN A 33 56.07 22.58 10.11
CA ASN A 33 54.72 23.14 10.19
C ASN A 33 54.08 23.54 8.84
N VAL A 34 54.86 23.77 7.79
CA VAL A 34 54.36 24.11 6.44
C VAL A 34 54.24 22.84 5.58
N ALA A 35 55.15 21.87 5.72
CA ALA A 35 55.04 20.58 5.04
C ALA A 35 53.82 19.78 5.54
N SER A 36 53.50 19.87 6.84
CA SER A 36 52.32 19.22 7.42
C SER A 36 50.99 19.75 6.87
N LEU A 37 50.93 21.00 6.38
CA LEU A 37 49.71 21.59 5.80
C LEU A 37 49.29 20.92 4.49
N PHE A 38 50.21 20.27 3.77
CA PHE A 38 49.93 19.62 2.48
C PHE A 38 49.66 18.12 2.59
N ASN A 39 49.97 17.48 3.74
CA ASN A 39 49.68 16.07 3.98
C ASN A 39 48.17 15.75 4.01
N ASP A 40 47.32 16.77 4.24
CA ASP A 40 45.87 16.65 4.31
C ASP A 40 45.15 16.94 2.96
N TYR A 41 45.91 17.24 1.90
CA TYR A 41 45.35 17.65 0.60
C TYR A 41 45.91 16.80 -0.56
N ASN A 42 45.02 16.34 -1.45
CA ASN A 42 45.42 15.59 -2.64
C ASN A 42 45.64 16.56 -3.81
N LEU A 43 46.75 16.47 -4.54
CA LEU A 43 46.94 17.24 -5.77
C LEU A 43 45.92 16.78 -6.82
N ASN A 44 45.02 17.67 -7.24
CA ASN A 44 44.00 17.44 -8.25
C ASN A 44 44.52 17.79 -9.66
N SER A 45 45.29 18.88 -9.79
CA SER A 45 45.98 19.23 -11.04
C SER A 45 47.25 20.05 -10.79
N ILE A 46 48.19 19.97 -11.73
CA ILE A 46 49.38 20.84 -11.82
C ILE A 46 49.58 21.24 -13.28
N ASP A 47 49.66 22.54 -13.52
CA ASP A 47 49.88 23.11 -14.84
C ASP A 47 51.18 23.94 -14.83
N PHE A 48 52.10 23.64 -15.73
CA PHE A 48 53.29 24.46 -15.97
C PHE A 48 52.89 25.71 -16.74
N THR A 49 53.04 26.89 -16.13
CA THR A 49 52.53 28.15 -16.69
C THR A 49 53.58 28.91 -17.52
N GLY A 50 54.85 28.51 -17.43
CA GLY A 50 55.88 28.99 -18.36
C GLY A 50 57.29 29.04 -17.78
N PHE A 51 58.25 29.29 -18.68
CA PHE A 51 59.66 29.51 -18.38
C PHE A 51 60.05 30.93 -18.82
N ASN A 52 60.76 31.68 -17.97
CA ASN A 52 61.21 33.01 -18.31
C ASN A 52 62.61 33.31 -17.75
N LEU A 53 63.49 33.86 -18.58
CA LEU A 53 64.78 34.42 -18.17
C LEU A 53 64.65 35.95 -18.10
N LYS A 54 64.83 36.51 -16.90
CA LYS A 54 64.71 37.96 -16.66
C LYS A 54 66.00 38.51 -16.06
N LEU A 55 66.38 39.71 -16.47
CA LEU A 55 67.32 40.54 -15.71
C LEU A 55 66.51 41.30 -14.67
N LEU A 56 66.72 41.02 -13.38
CA LEU A 56 66.04 41.75 -12.32
C LEU A 56 66.90 42.91 -11.83
N ARG A 57 66.22 43.98 -11.44
CA ARG A 57 66.79 45.18 -10.85
C ARG A 57 66.27 45.30 -9.42
N GLN A 58 67.16 45.25 -8.42
CA GLN A 58 66.79 45.32 -7.01
C GLN A 58 67.54 46.46 -6.32
N ASN A 59 66.91 47.08 -5.32
CA ASN A 59 67.59 48.07 -4.49
C ASN A 59 68.59 47.36 -3.55
N ASP A 60 69.76 47.94 -3.39
CA ASP A 60 70.78 47.44 -2.47
C ASP A 60 70.29 47.62 -1.03
N ILE A 61 70.15 46.50 -0.32
CA ILE A 61 69.67 46.45 1.08
C ILE A 61 70.68 47.00 2.09
N VAL A 62 71.96 47.14 1.72
CA VAL A 62 73.04 47.66 2.58
C VAL A 62 73.36 49.12 2.25
N LEU A 63 73.35 49.49 0.97
CA LEU A 63 73.69 50.83 0.50
C LEU A 63 72.44 51.57 -0.03
N LYS A 64 71.80 52.38 0.83
CA LYS A 64 70.67 53.23 0.42
C LYS A 64 71.10 54.10 -0.78
N ASN A 65 70.34 53.99 -1.88
CA ASN A 65 70.52 54.64 -3.19
C ASN A 65 71.37 53.90 -4.23
N LYS A 66 71.82 52.67 -3.98
CA LYS A 66 72.41 51.81 -5.01
C LYS A 66 71.43 50.73 -5.49
N VAL A 67 71.64 50.31 -6.73
CA VAL A 67 70.85 49.28 -7.40
C VAL A 67 71.77 48.13 -7.78
N ARG A 68 71.35 46.90 -7.53
CA ARG A 68 71.99 45.67 -8.01
C ARG A 68 71.15 44.98 -9.05
N TYR A 69 71.81 44.24 -9.93
CA TYR A 69 71.19 43.43 -10.96
C TYR A 69 71.52 41.96 -10.74
N ASN A 70 70.62 41.08 -11.11
CA ASN A 70 70.92 39.65 -11.25
C ASN A 70 70.11 39.04 -12.40
N PHE A 71 70.63 37.98 -13.00
CA PHE A 71 69.88 37.17 -13.95
C PHE A 71 69.07 36.15 -13.19
N ALA A 72 67.80 36.00 -13.55
CA ALA A 72 66.89 35.09 -12.91
C ALA A 72 66.16 34.21 -13.92
N LEU A 73 66.23 32.90 -13.69
CA LEU A 73 65.43 31.87 -14.36
C LEU A 73 64.16 31.64 -13.52
N GLN A 74 62.98 31.70 -14.13
CA GLN A 74 61.71 31.56 -13.44
C GLN A 74 60.87 30.46 -14.12
N MET A 75 60.41 29.48 -13.32
CA MET A 75 59.49 28.43 -13.74
C MET A 75 58.19 28.58 -12.95
N GLY A 76 57.07 28.80 -13.63
CA GLY A 76 55.76 29.00 -13.02
C GLY A 76 54.91 27.74 -12.97
N PHE A 77 54.15 27.57 -11.89
CA PHE A 77 53.25 26.44 -11.66
C PHE A 77 51.92 26.91 -11.07
N ASP A 78 50.82 26.43 -11.65
CA ASP A 78 49.48 26.54 -11.09
C ASP A 78 49.06 25.16 -10.58
N THR A 79 48.71 25.07 -9.30
CA THR A 79 48.35 23.80 -8.66
C THR A 79 46.97 23.90 -8.02
N VAL A 80 46.18 22.85 -8.16
CA VAL A 80 44.87 22.70 -7.52
C VAL A 80 44.94 21.49 -6.60
N TYR A 81 44.70 21.72 -5.32
CA TYR A 81 44.70 20.70 -4.29
C TYR A 81 43.27 20.45 -3.80
N ALA A 82 42.82 19.20 -3.79
CA ALA A 82 41.53 18.75 -3.28
C ALA A 82 41.68 18.08 -1.90
N GLY A 83 41.14 18.73 -0.86
CA GLY A 83 41.05 18.21 0.51
C GLY A 83 39.65 18.45 1.08
N LYS A 84 39.54 18.92 2.34
CA LYS A 84 38.25 19.40 2.89
C LYS A 84 37.65 20.57 2.09
N ASN A 85 38.50 21.41 1.50
CA ASN A 85 38.18 22.49 0.55
C ASN A 85 39.19 22.41 -0.61
N THR A 86 38.84 22.90 -1.80
CA THR A 86 39.82 23.07 -2.87
C THR A 86 40.72 24.26 -2.55
N THR A 87 42.02 24.09 -2.79
CA THR A 87 43.05 25.10 -2.57
C THR A 87 43.84 25.28 -3.85
N ILE A 88 43.95 26.52 -4.31
CA ILE A 88 44.71 26.89 -5.50
C ILE A 88 45.99 27.57 -5.04
N LEU A 89 47.13 26.98 -5.38
CA LEU A 89 48.45 27.55 -5.12
C LEU A 89 49.12 27.84 -6.46
N LYS A 90 49.45 29.11 -6.68
CA LYS A 90 50.28 29.57 -7.79
C LYS A 90 51.62 29.98 -7.25
N PHE A 91 52.67 29.38 -7.77
CA PHE A 91 54.03 29.69 -7.33
C PHE A 91 55.01 29.57 -8.48
N SER A 92 56.13 30.27 -8.33
CA SER A 92 57.25 30.20 -9.23
C SER A 92 58.48 29.70 -8.48
N LEU A 93 59.28 28.86 -9.13
CA LEU A 93 60.63 28.54 -8.68
C LEU A 93 61.61 29.44 -9.43
N GLN A 94 62.39 30.24 -8.70
CA GLN A 94 63.29 31.23 -9.27
C GLN A 94 64.76 30.90 -8.95
N ALA A 95 65.57 30.62 -9.96
CA ALA A 95 67.03 30.55 -9.83
C ALA A 95 67.63 31.93 -10.12
N GLN A 96 68.49 32.46 -9.26
CA GLN A 96 69.11 33.79 -9.43
C GLN A 96 70.63 33.68 -9.40
N THR A 97 71.32 34.47 -10.24
CA THR A 97 72.78 34.62 -10.14
C THR A 97 73.16 35.48 -8.93
N ILE A 98 74.45 35.51 -8.61
CA ILE A 98 75.02 36.51 -7.70
C ILE A 98 74.65 37.92 -8.20
N ASN A 99 74.33 38.80 -7.25
CA ASN A 99 74.04 40.20 -7.54
C ASN A 99 75.29 40.95 -8.01
N PHE A 100 75.16 41.75 -9.06
CA PHE A 100 76.24 42.58 -9.61
C PHE A 100 75.79 44.04 -9.79
N THR A 101 76.73 44.97 -9.71
CA THR A 101 76.52 46.41 -9.86
C THR A 101 77.37 47.02 -10.98
N SER A 102 78.32 46.26 -11.52
CA SER A 102 79.15 46.63 -12.66
C SER A 102 79.31 45.48 -13.65
N LEU A 103 79.75 45.78 -14.87
CA LEU A 103 80.09 44.76 -15.87
C LEU A 103 81.24 43.85 -15.41
N GLN A 104 82.14 44.36 -14.58
CA GLN A 104 83.23 43.57 -14.02
C GLN A 104 82.70 42.57 -12.99
N GLU A 105 81.87 43.01 -12.05
CA GLU A 105 81.22 42.11 -11.08
C GLU A 105 80.33 41.05 -11.76
N LEU A 106 79.68 41.40 -12.87
CA LEU A 106 78.95 40.43 -13.68
C LEU A 106 79.88 39.37 -14.25
N ARG A 107 81.00 39.77 -14.85
CA ARG A 107 81.99 38.83 -15.40
C ARG A 107 82.57 37.94 -14.31
N ASP A 108 82.86 38.51 -13.16
CA ASP A 108 83.41 37.81 -12.00
C ASP A 108 82.40 36.83 -11.37
N SER A 109 81.10 37.03 -11.60
CA SER A 109 80.05 36.08 -11.18
C SER A 109 80.00 34.77 -11.98
N PHE A 110 80.76 34.71 -13.09
CA PHE A 110 80.99 33.50 -13.86
C PHE A 110 82.42 33.00 -13.62
N GLU A 111 82.54 31.76 -13.15
CA GLU A 111 83.83 31.08 -13.02
C GLU A 111 84.17 30.40 -14.34
N ASN A 112 85.22 30.88 -15.00
CA ASN A 112 85.77 30.27 -16.19
C ASN A 112 87.00 29.44 -15.85
N ASN A 113 86.83 28.11 -15.77
CA ASN A 113 87.91 27.16 -15.51
C ASN A 113 88.18 26.35 -16.78
N GLY A 114 89.15 26.79 -17.59
CA GLY A 114 89.45 26.15 -18.88
C GLY A 114 88.36 26.40 -19.92
N ASN A 115 87.72 25.34 -20.43
CA ASN A 115 86.61 25.43 -21.40
C ASN A 115 85.22 25.46 -20.73
N THR A 116 85.18 25.48 -19.40
CA THR A 116 83.96 25.36 -18.62
C THR A 116 83.56 26.70 -18.03
N LEU A 117 82.42 27.23 -18.48
CA LEU A 117 81.79 28.41 -17.92
C LEU A 117 80.77 27.94 -16.86
N SER A 118 80.97 28.35 -15.61
CA SER A 118 80.07 27.99 -14.52
C SER A 118 79.58 29.23 -13.77
N THR A 119 78.40 29.14 -13.18
CA THR A 119 77.87 30.19 -12.30
C THR A 119 77.16 29.59 -11.09
N HIS A 120 77.05 30.37 -10.02
CA HIS A 120 76.29 30.01 -8.85
C HIS A 120 74.84 30.51 -9.00
N LEU A 121 73.90 29.58 -8.95
CA LEU A 121 72.48 29.88 -8.92
C LEU A 121 71.92 29.66 -7.52
N PHE A 122 71.17 30.66 -7.05
CA PHE A 122 70.41 30.61 -5.82
C PHE A 122 68.93 30.37 -6.14
N TRP A 123 68.40 29.24 -5.71
CA TRP A 123 66.99 28.93 -5.91
C TRP A 123 66.13 29.51 -4.80
N LYS A 124 65.03 30.18 -5.18
CA LYS A 124 64.05 30.81 -4.32
C LYS A 124 62.63 30.44 -4.79
N PRO A 125 61.79 29.82 -3.93
CA PRO A 125 60.37 29.70 -4.21
C PRO A 125 59.68 31.06 -4.02
N VAL A 126 58.79 31.41 -4.94
CA VAL A 126 58.02 32.66 -4.93
C VAL A 126 56.55 32.29 -5.02
N VAL A 127 55.80 32.45 -3.93
CA VAL A 127 54.35 32.25 -3.97
C VAL A 127 53.70 33.48 -4.58
N GLU A 128 52.94 33.26 -5.64
CA GLU A 128 52.21 34.29 -6.37
C GLU A 128 50.81 34.42 -5.81
N GLN A 129 50.15 33.30 -5.52
CA GLN A 129 48.80 33.26 -4.98
C GLN A 129 48.56 31.97 -4.18
N LEU A 130 47.85 32.08 -3.05
CA LEU A 130 47.30 30.94 -2.33
C LEU A 130 45.86 31.26 -1.91
N THR A 131 44.88 30.59 -2.51
CA THR A 131 43.45 30.79 -2.23
C THR A 131 42.74 29.49 -1.91
N THR A 132 41.76 29.54 -1.03
CA THR A 132 40.88 28.40 -0.71
C THR A 132 39.46 28.66 -1.21
N ASP A 133 38.67 27.61 -1.44
CA ASP A 133 37.26 27.70 -1.89
C ASP A 133 36.36 28.58 -1.01
N GLY A 134 36.73 28.81 0.25
CA GLY A 134 36.04 29.72 1.15
C GLY A 134 36.29 31.22 0.89
N GLY A 135 37.05 31.57 -0.16
CA GLY A 135 37.38 32.95 -0.52
C GLY A 135 38.54 33.56 0.29
N ASN A 136 39.17 32.80 1.18
CA ASN A 136 40.30 33.28 1.98
C ASN A 136 41.58 33.30 1.14
N ASP A 137 42.17 34.49 1.00
CA ASP A 137 43.50 34.70 0.43
C ASP A 137 44.57 34.60 1.53
N LEU A 138 45.39 33.55 1.44
CA LEU A 138 46.47 33.24 2.39
C LEU A 138 47.86 33.55 1.81
N THR A 139 47.92 34.25 0.68
CA THR A 139 49.15 34.52 -0.07
C THR A 139 50.24 35.16 0.79
N ASN A 140 49.91 36.17 1.60
CA ASN A 140 50.91 36.86 2.42
C ASN A 140 51.48 36.00 3.55
N ILE A 141 50.65 35.12 4.12
CA ILE A 141 51.08 34.16 5.14
C ILE A 141 52.03 33.15 4.50
N ALA A 142 51.69 32.63 3.32
CA ALA A 142 52.55 31.71 2.57
C ALA A 142 53.88 32.34 2.16
N LYS A 143 53.87 33.59 1.68
CA LYS A 143 55.09 34.36 1.37
C LYS A 143 56.00 34.51 2.59
N THR A 144 55.41 34.75 3.76
CA THR A 144 56.15 34.90 5.02
C THR A 144 56.72 33.57 5.50
N ALA A 145 55.94 32.49 5.39
CA ALA A 145 56.30 31.17 5.91
C ALA A 145 57.43 30.48 5.13
N ILE A 146 57.59 30.77 3.84
CA ILE A 146 58.64 30.18 2.99
C ILE A 146 60.05 30.76 3.28
N GLY A 147 60.11 31.95 3.87
CA GLY A 147 61.37 32.60 4.25
C GLY A 147 62.34 32.86 3.10
N GLU A 148 63.56 33.31 3.42
CA GLU A 148 64.68 33.41 2.47
C GLU A 148 65.41 32.07 2.34
N SER A 149 64.69 31.02 1.96
CA SER A 149 65.31 29.73 1.66
C SER A 149 66.11 29.85 0.35
N LEU A 150 67.43 29.93 0.46
CA LEU A 150 68.38 30.01 -0.66
C LEU A 150 69.13 28.68 -0.78
N PHE A 151 68.97 27.99 -1.91
CA PHE A 151 69.78 26.81 -2.24
C PHE A 151 70.87 27.20 -3.22
N ASN A 152 72.13 27.00 -2.86
CA ASN A 152 73.27 27.30 -3.73
C ASN A 152 73.59 26.08 -4.61
N LEU A 153 73.51 26.25 -5.94
CA LEU A 153 73.91 25.25 -6.92
C LEU A 153 74.93 25.86 -7.89
N LYS A 154 76.10 25.23 -8.01
CA LYS A 154 77.05 25.56 -9.07
C LYS A 154 76.61 24.85 -10.36
N VAL A 155 76.33 25.61 -11.42
CA VAL A 155 75.84 25.08 -12.71
C VAL A 155 76.91 25.23 -13.78
N ASN A 156 77.16 24.16 -14.54
CA ASN A 156 77.97 24.20 -15.75
C ASN A 156 77.10 24.66 -16.93
N LEU A 157 77.36 25.87 -17.42
CA LEU A 157 76.65 26.47 -18.55
C LEU A 157 77.16 25.95 -19.90
N THR A 158 78.36 25.37 -19.95
CA THR A 158 78.93 24.77 -21.17
C THR A 158 78.25 23.43 -21.52
N ASP A 159 77.77 22.68 -20.53
CA ASP A 159 77.06 21.40 -20.73
C ASP A 159 75.54 21.56 -20.90
N SER A 160 75.01 22.79 -20.82
CA SER A 160 73.55 23.10 -20.86
C SER A 160 72.93 23.10 -22.26
N ILE A 161 73.42 22.26 -23.18
CA ILE A 161 72.69 21.91 -24.42
C ILE A 161 72.01 20.57 -24.14
N ILE A 162 70.71 20.60 -23.85
CA ILE A 162 69.94 19.39 -23.55
C ILE A 162 69.97 18.45 -24.75
N ASP A 163 70.56 17.27 -24.58
CA ASP A 163 70.61 16.23 -25.60
C ASP A 163 69.19 15.71 -25.90
N GLN A 164 68.77 15.79 -27.17
CA GLN A 164 67.45 15.40 -27.65
C GLN A 164 67.12 13.92 -27.40
N SER A 165 68.15 13.06 -27.32
CA SER A 165 67.99 11.62 -27.07
C SER A 165 67.51 11.32 -25.65
N VAL A 166 67.94 12.12 -24.67
CA VAL A 166 67.55 11.97 -23.26
C VAL A 166 66.09 12.39 -23.04
N LEU A 167 65.63 13.43 -23.74
CA LEU A 167 64.23 13.87 -23.70
C LEU A 167 63.27 12.80 -24.25
N GLN A 168 63.63 12.14 -25.36
CA GLN A 168 62.81 11.06 -25.92
C GLN A 168 62.73 9.85 -24.99
N GLN A 169 63.82 9.53 -24.29
CA GLN A 169 63.87 8.42 -23.35
C GLN A 169 63.06 8.70 -22.08
N ALA A 170 63.10 9.94 -21.57
CA ALA A 170 62.29 10.39 -20.45
C ALA A 170 60.79 10.40 -20.79
N GLN A 171 60.42 10.90 -21.97
CA GLN A 171 59.04 10.87 -22.46
C GLN A 171 58.52 9.43 -22.55
N LYS A 172 59.29 8.55 -23.19
CA LYS A 172 58.91 7.14 -23.33
C LYS A 172 58.78 6.45 -21.98
N SER A 173 59.69 6.71 -21.03
CA SER A 173 59.59 6.11 -19.70
C SER A 173 58.40 6.65 -18.89
N PHE A 174 57.98 7.88 -19.10
CA PHE A 174 56.78 8.44 -18.47
C PHE A 174 55.50 7.83 -19.06
N GLU A 175 55.45 7.69 -20.39
CA GLU A 175 54.36 7.00 -21.10
C GLU A 175 54.21 5.56 -20.57
N ASP A 176 55.30 4.79 -20.60
CA ASP A 176 55.28 3.36 -20.23
C ASP A 176 54.98 3.12 -18.74
N LYS A 177 55.53 3.94 -17.84
CA LYS A 177 55.46 3.67 -16.39
C LYS A 177 54.28 4.32 -15.69
N ILE A 178 53.69 5.36 -16.26
CA ILE A 178 52.68 6.18 -15.59
C ILE A 178 51.39 6.24 -16.41
N LEU A 179 51.46 6.65 -17.68
CA LEU A 179 50.26 6.85 -18.50
C LEU A 179 49.58 5.53 -18.86
N ASP A 180 50.34 4.54 -19.32
CA ASP A 180 49.79 3.26 -19.77
C ASP A 180 49.08 2.48 -18.65
N PRO A 181 49.66 2.30 -17.45
CA PRO A 181 48.96 1.69 -16.32
C PRO A 181 47.69 2.44 -15.92
N PHE A 182 47.73 3.78 -15.92
CA PHE A 182 46.57 4.61 -15.57
C PHE A 182 45.44 4.47 -16.59
N HIS A 183 45.77 4.40 -17.89
CA HIS A 183 44.79 4.12 -18.93
C HIS A 183 44.15 2.73 -18.75
N ALA A 184 44.95 1.70 -18.45
CA ALA A 184 44.45 0.35 -18.22
C ALA A 184 43.47 0.27 -17.02
N GLU A 185 43.82 0.89 -15.89
CA GLU A 185 42.94 0.95 -14.71
C GLU A 185 41.63 1.70 -14.99
N ARG A 186 41.67 2.78 -15.78
CA ARG A 186 40.46 3.52 -16.16
C ARG A 186 39.53 2.71 -17.05
N VAL A 187 40.07 1.93 -17.98
CA VAL A 187 39.27 1.06 -18.86
C VAL A 187 38.55 0.00 -18.04
N GLU A 188 39.24 -0.64 -17.09
CA GLU A 188 38.63 -1.65 -16.23
C GLU A 188 37.59 -1.06 -15.26
N ALA A 189 37.87 0.10 -14.66
CA ALA A 189 36.90 0.79 -13.81
C ALA A 189 35.61 1.17 -14.55
N LYS A 190 35.73 1.61 -15.81
CA LYS A 190 34.57 1.88 -16.67
C LYS A 190 33.79 0.60 -16.99
N ARG A 191 34.48 -0.50 -17.29
CA ARG A 191 33.86 -1.80 -17.57
C ARG A 191 33.01 -2.28 -16.38
N ILE A 192 33.56 -2.19 -15.17
CA ILE A 192 32.87 -2.57 -13.93
C ILE A 192 31.63 -1.71 -13.70
N HIS A 193 31.75 -0.38 -13.87
CA HIS A 193 30.61 0.54 -13.72
C HIS A 193 29.49 0.25 -14.72
N ASP A 194 29.82 0.04 -16.00
CA ASP A 194 28.82 -0.23 -17.05
C ASP A 194 28.15 -1.61 -16.87
N GLU A 195 28.82 -2.56 -16.20
CA GLU A 195 28.25 -3.85 -15.82
C GLU A 195 27.31 -3.73 -14.60
N GLU A 196 27.69 -2.96 -13.58
CA GLU A 196 26.85 -2.69 -12.41
C GLU A 196 25.59 -1.88 -12.77
N ALA A 197 25.72 -0.88 -13.64
CA ALA A 197 24.60 -0.10 -14.16
C ALA A 197 23.58 -1.00 -14.91
N ARG A 198 24.07 -1.93 -15.75
CA ARG A 198 23.21 -2.91 -16.43
C ARG A 198 22.50 -3.85 -15.48
N ARG A 199 23.18 -4.33 -14.43
CA ARG A 199 22.54 -5.18 -13.39
C ARG A 199 21.44 -4.43 -12.64
N LEU A 200 21.70 -3.19 -12.22
CA LEU A 200 20.72 -2.35 -11.53
C LEU A 200 19.50 -2.01 -12.40
N GLU A 201 19.70 -1.73 -13.69
CA GLU A 201 18.59 -1.48 -14.61
C GLU A 201 17.73 -2.73 -14.84
N ALA A 202 18.36 -3.90 -14.99
CA ALA A 202 17.66 -5.17 -15.09
C ALA A 202 16.84 -5.49 -13.83
N GLU A 203 17.41 -5.23 -12.64
CA GLU A 203 16.73 -5.41 -11.36
C GLU A 203 15.54 -4.44 -11.20
N ARG A 204 15.71 -3.16 -11.55
CA ARG A 204 14.61 -2.18 -11.59
C ARG A 204 13.47 -2.61 -12.51
N LYS A 205 13.78 -3.09 -13.72
CA LYS A 205 12.76 -3.60 -14.66
C LYS A 205 12.02 -4.81 -14.09
N ARG A 206 12.73 -5.72 -13.43
CA ARG A 206 12.11 -6.89 -12.77
C ARG A 206 11.17 -6.47 -11.63
N ILE A 207 11.62 -5.58 -10.74
CA ILE A 207 10.79 -5.08 -9.63
C ILE A 207 9.56 -4.32 -10.14
N ALA A 208 9.72 -3.49 -11.17
CA ALA A 208 8.60 -2.76 -11.78
C ALA A 208 7.58 -3.70 -12.43
N ALA A 209 8.03 -4.76 -13.12
CA ALA A 209 7.15 -5.77 -13.69
C ALA A 209 6.41 -6.56 -12.61
N GLU A 210 7.07 -6.93 -11.51
CA GLU A 210 6.46 -7.62 -10.38
C GLU A 210 5.42 -6.75 -9.66
N LEU A 211 5.72 -5.47 -9.42
CA LEU A 211 4.78 -4.51 -8.85
C LEU A 211 3.55 -4.32 -9.74
N LYS A 212 3.75 -4.15 -11.05
CA LYS A 212 2.65 -4.02 -12.00
C LYS A 212 1.76 -5.27 -12.02
N ALA A 213 2.36 -6.46 -11.99
CA ALA A 213 1.60 -7.71 -11.90
C ALA A 213 0.76 -7.78 -10.61
N LYS A 214 1.33 -7.41 -9.46
CA LYS A 214 0.61 -7.35 -8.17
C LYS A 214 -0.50 -6.30 -8.17
N GLU A 215 -0.29 -5.14 -8.79
CA GLU A 215 -1.31 -4.09 -8.91
C GLU A 215 -2.46 -4.50 -9.82
N ASP A 216 -2.16 -5.14 -10.97
CA ASP A 216 -3.17 -5.65 -11.89
C ASP A 216 -3.98 -6.80 -11.23
N GLU A 217 -3.33 -7.67 -10.46
CA GLU A 217 -3.99 -8.71 -9.65
C GLU A 217 -4.89 -8.09 -8.57
N ALA A 218 -4.39 -7.12 -7.80
CA ALA A 218 -5.17 -6.41 -6.79
C ALA A 218 -6.36 -5.65 -7.40
N ARG A 219 -6.19 -5.04 -8.58
CA ARG A 219 -7.28 -4.39 -9.31
C ARG A 219 -8.34 -5.40 -9.72
N ARG A 220 -7.95 -6.54 -10.30
CA ARG A 220 -8.88 -7.62 -10.67
C ARG A 220 -9.66 -8.13 -9.46
N ILE A 221 -8.99 -8.40 -8.34
CA ILE A 221 -9.65 -8.84 -7.11
C ILE A 221 -10.66 -7.80 -6.62
N ARG A 222 -10.31 -6.51 -6.65
CA ARG A 222 -11.23 -5.42 -6.29
C ARG A 222 -12.44 -5.32 -7.21
N GLU A 223 -12.23 -5.42 -8.52
CA GLU A 223 -13.31 -5.39 -9.51
C GLU A 223 -14.24 -6.59 -9.36
N GLU A 224 -13.68 -7.79 -9.15
CA GLU A 224 -14.45 -9.02 -8.89
C GLU A 224 -15.25 -8.91 -7.58
N HIS A 225 -14.63 -8.40 -6.51
CA HIS A 225 -15.33 -8.11 -5.25
C HIS A 225 -16.46 -7.11 -5.44
N TRP A 226 -16.21 -5.99 -6.11
CA TRP A 226 -17.22 -4.95 -6.32
C TRP A 226 -18.39 -5.47 -7.18
N ALA A 227 -18.09 -6.19 -8.26
CA ALA A 227 -19.12 -6.81 -9.09
C ALA A 227 -19.96 -7.83 -8.31
N PHE A 228 -19.35 -8.56 -7.38
CA PHE A 228 -20.08 -9.44 -6.46
C PHE A 228 -20.98 -8.65 -5.51
N TYR A 229 -20.47 -7.61 -4.84
CA TYR A 229 -21.29 -6.79 -3.94
C TYR A 229 -22.48 -6.13 -4.67
N GLN A 230 -22.27 -5.67 -5.91
CA GLN A 230 -23.37 -5.15 -6.73
C GLN A 230 -24.38 -6.24 -7.08
N SER A 231 -23.95 -7.48 -7.31
CA SER A 231 -24.86 -8.58 -7.63
C SER A 231 -25.78 -8.95 -6.49
N THR A 232 -25.38 -8.72 -5.24
CA THR A 232 -26.22 -9.00 -4.06
C THR A 232 -27.20 -7.88 -3.70
N ARG A 233 -27.25 -6.77 -4.45
CA ARG A 233 -28.13 -5.63 -4.12
C ARG A 233 -29.60 -5.90 -4.42
N ASP A 234 -29.88 -6.63 -5.48
CA ASP A 234 -31.25 -6.95 -5.92
C ASP A 234 -31.27 -8.21 -6.78
N VAL A 235 -32.50 -8.70 -7.02
CA VAL A 235 -32.76 -9.95 -7.74
C VAL A 235 -32.24 -9.90 -9.18
N LYS A 236 -32.40 -8.77 -9.86
CA LYS A 236 -32.00 -8.59 -11.26
C LYS A 236 -30.48 -8.63 -11.40
N SER A 237 -29.77 -7.87 -10.57
CA SER A 237 -28.31 -7.82 -10.52
C SER A 237 -27.72 -9.20 -10.20
N PHE A 238 -28.35 -9.95 -9.29
CA PHE A 238 -27.94 -11.33 -8.99
C PHE A 238 -28.07 -12.25 -10.21
N LYS A 239 -29.23 -12.18 -10.89
CA LYS A 239 -29.51 -12.96 -12.11
C LYS A 239 -28.49 -12.67 -13.22
N GLU A 240 -28.21 -11.40 -13.49
CA GLU A 240 -27.24 -10.98 -14.52
C GLU A 240 -25.80 -11.40 -14.20
N PHE A 241 -25.38 -11.28 -12.94
CA PHE A 241 -24.04 -11.63 -12.49
C PHE A 241 -23.72 -13.12 -12.67
N TRP A 242 -24.69 -13.99 -12.36
CA TRP A 242 -24.55 -15.44 -12.49
C TRP A 242 -24.73 -15.92 -13.93
N ALA A 243 -25.56 -15.25 -14.73
CA ALA A 243 -25.67 -15.52 -16.16
C ALA A 243 -24.33 -15.32 -16.89
N LYS A 244 -23.58 -14.26 -16.55
CA LYS A 244 -22.21 -14.02 -17.06
C LYS A 244 -21.20 -15.11 -16.67
N ARG A 245 -21.53 -15.94 -15.67
CA ARG A 245 -20.74 -17.09 -15.20
C ARG A 245 -21.35 -18.43 -15.60
N SER A 246 -22.17 -18.43 -16.65
CA SER A 246 -22.79 -19.63 -17.21
C SER A 246 -23.69 -20.39 -16.22
N LYS A 247 -24.24 -19.71 -15.21
CA LYS A 247 -25.27 -20.26 -14.32
C LYS A 247 -26.62 -19.63 -14.60
N ASN A 248 -27.60 -20.45 -14.98
CA ASN A 248 -28.98 -20.02 -15.13
C ASN A 248 -29.72 -20.16 -13.79
N VAL A 249 -29.78 -19.08 -13.03
CA VAL A 249 -30.44 -19.07 -11.70
C VAL A 249 -31.97 -19.14 -11.75
N ALA A 250 -32.58 -19.19 -12.94
CA ALA A 250 -33.98 -19.58 -13.09
C ALA A 250 -34.19 -21.10 -12.92
N ASP A 251 -33.14 -21.91 -13.06
CA ASP A 251 -33.14 -23.30 -12.63
C ASP A 251 -32.79 -23.39 -11.13
N LYS A 252 -33.61 -24.12 -10.36
CA LYS A 252 -33.48 -24.16 -8.90
C LYS A 252 -32.18 -24.79 -8.42
N LYS A 253 -31.67 -25.82 -9.12
CA LYS A 253 -30.41 -26.48 -8.75
C LYS A 253 -29.24 -25.54 -8.98
N GLN A 254 -29.21 -24.88 -10.13
CA GLN A 254 -28.18 -23.88 -10.44
C GLN A 254 -28.25 -22.65 -9.53
N LEU A 255 -29.45 -22.24 -9.11
CA LEU A 255 -29.63 -21.21 -8.08
C LEU A 255 -29.01 -21.63 -6.75
N ILE A 256 -29.26 -22.86 -6.29
CA ILE A 256 -28.69 -23.38 -5.04
C ILE A 256 -27.15 -23.42 -5.11
N GLU A 257 -26.59 -23.86 -6.23
CA GLU A 257 -25.14 -23.81 -6.44
C GLU A 257 -24.60 -22.38 -6.42
N ALA A 258 -25.27 -21.45 -7.12
CA ALA A 258 -24.92 -20.03 -7.12
C ALA A 258 -24.97 -19.43 -5.71
N LEU A 259 -25.99 -19.78 -4.91
CA LEU A 259 -26.13 -19.34 -3.54
C LEU A 259 -25.04 -19.92 -2.62
N LYS A 260 -24.67 -21.20 -2.78
CA LYS A 260 -23.55 -21.80 -2.03
C LYS A 260 -22.24 -21.07 -2.31
N LEU A 261 -21.93 -20.83 -3.59
CA LEU A 261 -20.74 -20.09 -3.99
C LEU A 261 -20.79 -18.64 -3.53
N SER A 262 -21.95 -17.99 -3.64
CA SER A 262 -22.16 -16.62 -3.19
C SER A 262 -21.91 -16.49 -1.68
N PHE A 263 -22.49 -17.41 -0.91
CA PHE A 263 -22.36 -17.41 0.54
C PHE A 263 -20.93 -17.73 1.00
N GLN A 264 -20.23 -18.63 0.31
CA GLN A 264 -18.80 -18.90 0.54
C GLN A 264 -17.92 -17.67 0.26
N ALA A 265 -18.28 -16.88 -0.75
CA ALA A 265 -17.54 -15.66 -1.08
C ALA A 265 -17.76 -14.56 -0.03
N LYS A 266 -19.02 -14.27 0.33
CA LYS A 266 -19.40 -13.31 1.38
C LYS A 266 -20.75 -13.67 2.00
N GLN A 267 -20.76 -13.99 3.30
CA GLN A 267 -21.97 -14.44 4.00
C GLN A 267 -23.04 -13.34 4.14
N ASN A 268 -22.66 -12.17 4.65
CA ASN A 268 -23.62 -11.10 4.99
C ASN A 268 -24.36 -10.50 3.78
N PRO A 269 -23.69 -10.14 2.66
CA PRO A 269 -24.39 -9.62 1.49
C PRO A 269 -25.35 -10.64 0.87
N THR A 270 -24.96 -11.91 0.84
CA THR A 270 -25.85 -12.99 0.38
C THR A 270 -27.02 -13.20 1.33
N PHE A 271 -26.78 -13.15 2.64
CA PHE A 271 -27.84 -13.23 3.65
C PHE A 271 -28.84 -12.08 3.52
N GLU A 272 -28.35 -10.85 3.36
CA GLU A 272 -29.17 -9.66 3.14
C GLU A 272 -30.04 -9.81 1.89
N LEU A 273 -29.46 -10.21 0.75
CA LEU A 273 -30.20 -10.52 -0.48
C LEU A 273 -31.33 -11.53 -0.22
N LEU A 274 -31.02 -12.63 0.47
CA LEU A 274 -31.99 -13.70 0.76
C LEU A 274 -33.13 -13.22 1.65
N THR A 275 -32.83 -12.44 2.68
CA THR A 275 -33.84 -11.91 3.61
C THR A 275 -34.70 -10.81 2.96
N ASN A 276 -34.11 -10.00 2.08
CA ASN A 276 -34.84 -9.01 1.28
C ASN A 276 -35.74 -9.71 0.27
N ALA A 277 -35.22 -10.75 -0.40
CA ALA A 277 -35.99 -11.57 -1.32
C ALA A 277 -37.15 -12.29 -0.61
N PHE A 278 -36.93 -12.82 0.59
CA PHE A 278 -37.98 -13.43 1.41
C PHE A 278 -39.13 -12.45 1.69
N ARG A 279 -38.80 -11.26 2.19
CA ARG A 279 -39.76 -10.18 2.46
C ARG A 279 -40.52 -9.77 1.19
N ASN A 280 -39.79 -9.49 0.12
CA ASN A 280 -40.37 -8.98 -1.13
C ASN A 280 -41.23 -10.05 -1.82
N ALA A 281 -40.82 -11.33 -1.76
CA ALA A 281 -41.58 -12.45 -2.30
C ALA A 281 -42.94 -12.60 -1.61
N ILE A 282 -43.01 -12.43 -0.29
CA ILE A 282 -44.30 -12.46 0.43
C ILE A 282 -45.22 -11.34 -0.06
N ASN A 283 -44.70 -10.11 -0.18
CA ASN A 283 -45.49 -8.98 -0.69
C ASN A 283 -45.98 -9.26 -2.12
N TRP A 284 -45.09 -9.71 -2.99
CA TRP A 284 -45.41 -9.99 -4.38
C TRP A 284 -46.45 -11.12 -4.51
N TYR A 285 -46.27 -12.22 -3.76
CA TYR A 285 -47.13 -13.40 -3.79
C TYR A 285 -48.60 -13.06 -3.49
N TYR A 286 -48.83 -12.12 -2.57
CA TYR A 286 -50.17 -11.72 -2.14
C TYR A 286 -50.73 -10.48 -2.86
N ASN A 287 -49.90 -9.54 -3.29
CA ASN A 287 -50.34 -8.21 -3.73
C ASN A 287 -50.04 -7.86 -5.20
N ASP A 288 -48.83 -8.12 -5.72
CA ASP A 288 -48.36 -7.46 -6.96
C ASP A 288 -48.74 -8.16 -8.27
N LYS A 289 -49.21 -9.43 -8.23
CA LYS A 289 -49.97 -10.09 -9.31
C LYS A 289 -50.40 -11.49 -8.87
N LYS A 290 -51.70 -11.71 -8.67
CA LYS A 290 -52.27 -13.03 -8.36
C LYS A 290 -52.08 -14.08 -9.48
N HIS A 291 -51.49 -13.71 -10.63
CA HIS A 291 -51.62 -14.45 -11.89
C HIS A 291 -50.39 -15.23 -12.37
N ASP A 292 -49.19 -15.09 -11.77
CA ASP A 292 -48.04 -15.94 -12.16
C ASP A 292 -48.04 -17.26 -11.39
N GLU A 293 -49.10 -18.04 -11.60
CA GLU A 293 -49.27 -19.36 -11.00
C GLU A 293 -48.14 -20.33 -11.40
N GLU A 294 -47.53 -20.12 -12.57
CA GLU A 294 -46.38 -20.89 -13.01
C GLU A 294 -45.14 -20.61 -12.16
N ALA A 295 -44.77 -19.36 -11.94
CA ALA A 295 -43.65 -18.99 -11.07
C ALA A 295 -43.87 -19.49 -9.64
N LYS A 296 -45.10 -19.34 -9.11
CA LYS A 296 -45.47 -19.84 -7.77
C LYS A 296 -45.28 -21.36 -7.67
N ARG A 297 -45.87 -22.10 -8.60
CA ARG A 297 -45.79 -23.58 -8.62
C ARG A 297 -44.37 -24.06 -8.83
N THR A 298 -43.57 -23.36 -9.63
CA THR A 298 -42.18 -23.75 -9.92
C THR A 298 -41.28 -23.50 -8.72
N ALA A 299 -41.40 -22.34 -8.06
CA ALA A 299 -40.56 -21.99 -6.91
C ALA A 299 -40.92 -22.79 -5.65
N PHE A 300 -42.22 -22.90 -5.34
CA PHE A 300 -42.72 -23.44 -4.06
C PHE A 300 -43.40 -24.81 -4.17
N GLY A 301 -43.71 -25.28 -5.38
CA GLY A 301 -44.52 -26.48 -5.58
C GLY A 301 -46.03 -26.22 -5.45
N SER A 302 -46.81 -27.29 -5.37
CA SER A 302 -48.28 -27.22 -5.25
C SER A 302 -48.78 -26.68 -3.91
N GLY A 303 -47.94 -26.71 -2.87
CA GLY A 303 -48.28 -26.22 -1.53
C GLY A 303 -48.25 -24.70 -1.37
N GLY A 304 -47.70 -23.96 -2.33
CA GLY A 304 -47.46 -22.52 -2.21
C GLY A 304 -46.38 -22.19 -1.16
N ILE A 305 -46.33 -20.93 -0.72
CA ILE A 305 -45.31 -20.50 0.25
C ILE A 305 -45.49 -21.24 1.58
N SER A 306 -44.37 -21.53 2.25
CA SER A 306 -44.41 -22.18 3.58
C SER A 306 -44.76 -21.20 4.70
N PHE A 307 -44.52 -19.91 4.51
CA PHE A 307 -44.86 -18.85 5.49
C PHE A 307 -44.89 -17.46 4.83
N ALA A 308 -45.82 -16.57 5.17
CA ALA A 308 -46.99 -16.78 6.02
C ALA A 308 -48.16 -17.37 5.21
N GLN A 309 -48.83 -18.42 5.69
CA GLN A 309 -49.98 -19.02 4.99
C GLN A 309 -51.28 -18.23 5.24
N SER A 310 -52.31 -18.43 4.41
CA SER A 310 -53.61 -17.77 4.59
C SER A 310 -54.62 -18.63 5.35
N GLY A 311 -55.63 -17.98 5.95
CA GLY A 311 -56.72 -18.66 6.64
C GLY A 311 -56.26 -19.37 7.93
N LEU A 312 -56.99 -20.42 8.34
CA LEU A 312 -56.71 -21.16 9.58
C LEU A 312 -55.34 -21.85 9.61
N ASN A 313 -54.78 -22.17 8.45
CA ASN A 313 -53.44 -22.78 8.34
C ASN A 313 -52.33 -21.75 8.62
N GLY A 314 -52.60 -20.47 8.35
CA GLY A 314 -51.69 -19.37 8.66
C GLY A 314 -51.58 -19.06 10.15
N ILE A 315 -52.60 -19.39 10.94
CA ILE A 315 -52.64 -19.06 12.36
C ILE A 315 -51.91 -20.14 13.17
N PHE A 316 -50.90 -19.71 13.91
CA PHE A 316 -50.23 -20.51 14.93
C PHE A 316 -51.20 -20.81 16.06
N MET A 317 -51.49 -22.09 16.21
CA MET A 317 -52.32 -22.68 17.26
C MET A 317 -52.02 -24.17 17.35
N PRO A 318 -52.31 -24.84 18.47
CA PRO A 318 -52.19 -26.28 18.58
C PRO A 318 -53.03 -27.05 17.56
N ASN A 319 -52.55 -28.21 17.13
CA ASN A 319 -53.27 -29.02 16.13
C ASN A 319 -54.62 -29.52 16.63
N TRP A 320 -54.73 -29.89 17.91
CA TRP A 320 -56.03 -30.28 18.49
C TRP A 320 -57.01 -29.11 18.46
N LEU A 321 -56.57 -27.88 18.76
CA LEU A 321 -57.43 -26.70 18.72
C LEU A 321 -57.89 -26.40 17.29
N ARG A 322 -56.97 -26.48 16.32
CA ARG A 322 -57.33 -26.33 14.89
C ARG A 322 -58.37 -27.37 14.47
N TRP A 323 -58.19 -28.63 14.87
CA TRP A 323 -59.12 -29.72 14.58
C TRP A 323 -60.50 -29.46 15.22
N GLU A 324 -60.53 -29.02 16.48
CA GLU A 324 -61.78 -28.70 17.17
C GLU A 324 -62.52 -27.54 16.51
N LEU A 325 -61.79 -26.49 16.13
CA LEU A 325 -62.34 -25.34 15.43
C LEU A 325 -62.94 -25.72 14.07
N ILE A 326 -62.25 -26.56 13.28
CA ILE A 326 -62.74 -27.04 11.98
C ILE A 326 -63.99 -27.93 12.13
N ASN A 327 -64.03 -28.79 13.15
CA ASN A 327 -65.14 -29.73 13.32
C ASN A 327 -66.35 -29.10 14.01
N ARG A 328 -66.15 -28.26 15.02
CA ARG A 328 -67.23 -27.69 15.83
C ARG A 328 -67.73 -26.33 15.34
N ALA A 329 -67.01 -25.66 14.44
CA ALA A 329 -67.42 -24.38 13.88
C ALA A 329 -67.26 -24.36 12.34
N ASN A 330 -68.11 -23.58 11.68
CA ASN A 330 -67.90 -23.17 10.31
C ASN A 330 -67.15 -21.84 10.34
N ILE A 331 -65.85 -21.87 10.06
CA ILE A 331 -64.98 -20.69 10.12
C ILE A 331 -64.64 -20.25 8.70
N GLN A 332 -64.84 -18.96 8.42
CA GLN A 332 -64.44 -18.33 7.18
C GLN A 332 -63.47 -17.19 7.49
N LEU A 333 -62.29 -17.23 6.87
CA LEU A 333 -61.28 -16.19 6.98
C LEU A 333 -60.88 -15.74 5.58
N GLN A 334 -61.54 -14.70 5.08
CA GLN A 334 -61.28 -14.16 3.76
C GLN A 334 -60.19 -13.08 3.83
N LEU A 335 -59.01 -13.42 3.30
CA LEU A 335 -57.87 -12.50 3.23
C LEU A 335 -58.20 -11.30 2.32
N GLN A 336 -58.15 -10.10 2.90
CA GLN A 336 -58.42 -8.84 2.21
C GLN A 336 -57.13 -8.24 1.64
N ASN A 337 -56.08 -8.14 2.46
CA ASN A 337 -54.78 -7.65 2.02
C ASN A 337 -53.66 -8.17 2.93
N VAL A 338 -52.43 -8.10 2.41
CA VAL A 338 -51.21 -8.33 3.18
C VAL A 338 -50.37 -7.06 3.10
N LYS A 339 -49.78 -6.62 4.21
CA LYS A 339 -48.82 -5.54 4.27
C LYS A 339 -47.54 -6.08 4.87
N VAL A 340 -46.43 -5.88 4.17
CA VAL A 340 -45.10 -6.26 4.65
C VAL A 340 -44.33 -4.97 4.92
N ARG A 341 -43.82 -4.80 6.14
CA ARG A 341 -43.06 -3.62 6.55
C ARG A 341 -41.73 -4.05 7.12
N GLU A 342 -40.68 -3.34 6.74
CA GLU A 342 -39.40 -3.49 7.40
C GLU A 342 -39.51 -3.04 8.85
N ASN A 343 -38.97 -3.85 9.76
CA ASN A 343 -38.95 -3.53 11.17
C ASN A 343 -37.51 -3.16 11.49
N ASN A 344 -37.16 -1.89 11.28
CA ASN A 344 -35.85 -1.39 11.64
C ASN A 344 -35.73 -1.50 13.16
N PHE A 345 -34.91 -2.44 13.63
CA PHE A 345 -34.39 -2.35 14.98
C PHE A 345 -33.52 -1.09 15.04
N GLU A 346 -34.13 0.05 15.38
CA GLU A 346 -33.38 1.28 15.61
C GLU A 346 -32.61 1.12 16.92
N VAL A 347 -31.29 1.09 16.82
CA VAL A 347 -30.40 1.27 17.96
C VAL A 347 -29.73 2.62 17.72
N TYR A 348 -30.17 3.65 18.44
CA TYR A 348 -29.63 5.02 18.37
C TYR A 348 -29.67 5.69 16.97
N GLY A 349 -30.75 5.51 16.21
CA GLY A 349 -30.94 6.20 14.92
C GLY A 349 -30.08 5.66 13.76
N TRP A 350 -29.27 4.62 14.00
CA TRP A 350 -28.65 3.82 12.96
C TRP A 350 -29.36 2.47 12.91
N GLY A 351 -29.99 2.14 11.78
CA GLY A 351 -30.58 0.81 11.59
C GLY A 351 -29.49 -0.26 11.80
N VAL A 352 -29.80 -1.33 12.54
CA VAL A 352 -28.83 -2.41 12.74
C VAL A 352 -28.63 -3.15 11.41
N PRO A 353 -27.39 -3.26 10.89
CA PRO A 353 -27.15 -3.89 9.60
C PRO A 353 -27.54 -5.37 9.60
N VAL A 354 -28.16 -5.80 8.50
CA VAL A 354 -28.54 -7.21 8.31
C VAL A 354 -27.29 -8.08 8.32
N SER A 355 -27.26 -9.10 9.17
CA SER A 355 -26.07 -9.92 9.36
C SER A 355 -26.41 -11.32 9.86
N ILE A 356 -25.56 -12.29 9.56
CA ILE A 356 -25.64 -13.64 10.11
C ILE A 356 -24.44 -13.90 11.02
N ASN A 357 -24.68 -14.45 12.21
CA ASN A 357 -23.63 -14.74 13.18
C ASN A 357 -22.96 -16.08 12.85
N TRP A 358 -22.19 -16.07 11.78
CA TRP A 358 -21.45 -17.21 11.28
C TRP A 358 -20.27 -17.57 12.18
N ASN A 359 -20.12 -18.86 12.49
CA ASN A 359 -18.99 -19.39 13.23
C ASN A 359 -18.08 -20.16 12.25
N ASP A 360 -16.93 -19.57 11.95
CA ASP A 360 -15.95 -20.13 11.01
C ASP A 360 -15.41 -21.50 11.45
N HIS A 361 -15.29 -21.76 12.77
CA HIS A 361 -14.82 -23.04 13.28
C HIS A 361 -15.83 -24.16 13.04
N ASN A 362 -17.12 -23.84 13.12
CA ASN A 362 -18.21 -24.79 12.90
C ASN A 362 -18.69 -24.80 11.44
N ASN A 363 -18.12 -23.94 10.59
CA ASN A 363 -18.57 -23.68 9.22
C ASN A 363 -20.10 -23.53 9.13
N GLY A 364 -20.67 -22.75 10.06
CA GLY A 364 -22.12 -22.70 10.27
C GLY A 364 -22.53 -21.75 11.39
N ILE A 365 -23.83 -21.65 11.65
CA ILE A 365 -24.34 -20.99 12.85
C ILE A 365 -24.44 -21.97 14.01
N ASN A 366 -24.28 -21.48 15.24
CA ASN A 366 -24.41 -22.33 16.43
C ASN A 366 -25.86 -22.83 16.56
N TYR A 367 -26.04 -24.15 16.69
CA TYR A 367 -27.34 -24.82 16.65
C TYR A 367 -28.41 -24.27 17.63
N ARG A 368 -28.01 -23.70 18.78
CA ARG A 368 -28.92 -23.14 19.80
C ARG A 368 -28.60 -21.68 20.13
N ALA A 369 -28.13 -20.90 19.16
CA ALA A 369 -27.85 -19.50 19.36
C ALA A 369 -29.12 -18.71 19.71
N THR A 370 -29.03 -17.85 20.72
CA THR A 370 -30.10 -16.89 21.09
C THR A 370 -30.16 -15.70 20.14
N THR A 371 -29.05 -15.41 19.46
CA THR A 371 -28.95 -14.36 18.43
C THR A 371 -28.19 -14.91 17.24
N PRO A 372 -28.79 -15.77 16.40
CA PRO A 372 -28.11 -16.37 15.24
C PRO A 372 -27.98 -15.41 14.05
N TRP A 373 -28.79 -14.36 13.98
CA TRP A 373 -28.73 -13.32 12.94
C TRP A 373 -29.30 -12.01 13.47
N THR A 374 -29.04 -10.93 12.74
CA THR A 374 -29.70 -9.64 12.89
C THR A 374 -30.50 -9.34 11.64
N TYR A 375 -31.83 -9.41 11.75
CA TYR A 375 -32.79 -9.18 10.67
C TYR A 375 -34.16 -8.96 11.32
N GLY A 376 -35.03 -8.14 10.72
CA GLY A 376 -36.34 -7.84 11.29
C GLY A 376 -37.36 -7.31 10.27
N PHE A 377 -38.57 -7.85 10.30
CA PHE A 377 -39.69 -7.32 9.53
C PHE A 377 -41.04 -7.75 10.11
N GLU A 378 -42.11 -7.08 9.69
CA GLU A 378 -43.48 -7.35 10.11
C GLU A 378 -44.34 -7.70 8.89
N ILE A 379 -45.17 -8.73 9.02
CA ILE A 379 -46.21 -9.11 8.07
C ILE A 379 -47.56 -8.89 8.75
N THR A 380 -48.42 -8.07 8.17
CA THR A 380 -49.79 -7.84 8.64
C THR A 380 -50.76 -8.38 7.60
N MET A 381 -51.58 -9.37 7.97
CA MET A 381 -52.63 -9.96 7.15
C MET A 381 -53.99 -9.53 7.67
N ASN A 382 -54.76 -8.84 6.85
CA ASN A 382 -56.10 -8.37 7.21
C ASN A 382 -57.16 -9.30 6.65
N TYR A 383 -58.03 -9.81 7.51
CA TYR A 383 -59.11 -10.72 7.18
C TYR A 383 -60.47 -10.08 7.42
N LYS A 384 -61.43 -10.45 6.57
CA LYS A 384 -62.84 -10.47 6.94
C LYS A 384 -63.16 -11.87 7.43
N GLY A 385 -63.46 -11.99 8.72
CA GLY A 385 -63.65 -13.27 9.39
C GLY A 385 -65.08 -13.47 9.85
N SER A 386 -65.49 -14.73 9.91
CA SER A 386 -66.70 -15.15 10.63
C SER A 386 -66.53 -16.56 11.18
N TYR A 387 -67.25 -16.88 12.25
CA TYR A 387 -67.49 -18.26 12.65
C TYR A 387 -68.94 -18.44 13.11
N GLY A 388 -69.46 -19.64 12.93
CA GLY A 388 -70.68 -20.12 13.58
C GLY A 388 -70.49 -21.53 14.09
N LEU A 389 -70.87 -21.79 15.34
CA LEU A 389 -70.82 -23.14 15.90
C LEU A 389 -71.79 -24.07 15.15
N LYS A 390 -71.46 -25.37 15.05
CA LYS A 390 -72.28 -26.37 14.36
C LYS A 390 -73.19 -27.12 15.34
N GLY A 391 -74.45 -27.34 14.94
CA GLY A 391 -75.37 -28.27 15.59
C GLY A 391 -75.53 -28.05 17.10
N ILE A 392 -75.33 -29.11 17.89
CA ILE A 392 -75.51 -29.09 19.35
C ILE A 392 -74.63 -28.04 20.05
N TYR A 393 -73.45 -27.72 19.51
CA TYR A 393 -72.56 -26.72 20.11
C TYR A 393 -73.14 -25.31 20.01
N TRP A 394 -73.85 -25.01 18.91
CA TRP A 394 -74.58 -23.75 18.78
C TRP A 394 -75.71 -23.67 19.80
N THR A 395 -76.50 -24.75 19.96
CA THR A 395 -77.60 -24.82 20.92
C THR A 395 -77.11 -24.61 22.36
N LEU A 396 -76.03 -25.31 22.75
CA LEU A 396 -75.45 -25.19 24.08
C LEU A 396 -74.92 -23.77 24.36
N ALA A 397 -74.19 -23.19 23.40
CA ALA A 397 -73.68 -21.82 23.52
C ALA A 397 -74.81 -20.78 23.61
N ASN A 398 -75.87 -20.94 22.83
CA ASN A 398 -77.02 -20.03 22.82
C ASN A 398 -77.84 -20.10 24.12
N TRP A 399 -77.81 -21.24 24.83
CA TRP A 399 -78.39 -21.38 26.17
C TRP A 399 -77.51 -20.84 27.29
N GLY A 400 -76.42 -20.13 26.96
CA GLY A 400 -75.48 -19.56 27.93
C GLY A 400 -74.55 -20.59 28.57
N LEU A 401 -74.61 -21.85 28.16
CA LEU A 401 -73.81 -22.95 28.67
C LEU A 401 -72.50 -23.02 27.87
N GLY A 402 -71.52 -22.17 28.21
CA GLY A 402 -70.17 -22.28 27.65
C GLY A 402 -69.38 -20.99 27.47
N GLY A 403 -69.98 -19.81 27.69
CA GLY A 403 -69.26 -18.52 27.68
C GLY A 403 -68.62 -18.10 26.34
N ILE A 404 -68.86 -18.86 25.27
CA ILE A 404 -68.39 -18.59 23.90
C ILE A 404 -69.62 -18.16 23.06
N PRO A 405 -69.56 -17.03 22.34
CA PRO A 405 -70.65 -16.61 21.46
C PRO A 405 -70.95 -17.71 20.42
N PRO A 406 -72.23 -17.99 20.12
CA PRO A 406 -72.60 -19.01 19.13
C PRO A 406 -72.10 -18.67 17.71
N GLU A 407 -71.85 -17.38 17.46
CA GLU A 407 -71.34 -16.86 16.20
C GLU A 407 -70.54 -15.57 16.40
N TRP A 408 -69.72 -15.24 15.41
CA TRP A 408 -69.02 -13.95 15.28
C TRP A 408 -68.83 -13.62 13.80
N SER A 409 -68.81 -12.33 13.48
CA SER A 409 -68.39 -11.82 12.17
C SER A 409 -67.73 -10.46 12.36
N GLY A 410 -66.60 -10.22 11.69
CA GLY A 410 -65.86 -8.98 11.88
C GLY A 410 -64.56 -8.90 11.12
N ASP A 411 -63.84 -7.81 11.35
CA ASP A 411 -62.49 -7.62 10.83
C ASP A 411 -61.49 -8.22 11.84
N MET A 412 -60.52 -8.96 11.30
CA MET A 412 -59.43 -9.56 12.08
C MET A 412 -58.09 -9.18 11.44
N GLU A 413 -57.17 -8.66 12.25
CA GLU A 413 -55.78 -8.43 11.88
C GLU A 413 -54.93 -9.55 12.48
N LEU A 414 -54.15 -10.23 11.64
CA LEU A 414 -53.13 -11.20 12.03
C LEU A 414 -51.76 -10.61 11.70
N LYS A 415 -50.95 -10.40 12.72
CA LYS A 415 -49.64 -9.77 12.61
C LYS A 415 -48.54 -10.75 13.01
N PHE A 416 -47.55 -10.92 12.16
CA PHE A 416 -46.33 -11.67 12.44
C PHE A 416 -45.16 -10.70 12.56
N GLN A 417 -44.53 -10.68 13.72
CA GLN A 417 -43.30 -9.95 13.97
C GLN A 417 -42.15 -10.95 13.86
N ILE A 418 -41.28 -10.78 12.86
CA ILE A 418 -40.15 -11.67 12.60
C ILE A 418 -38.87 -10.97 12.98
N ASP A 419 -38.00 -11.65 13.71
CA ASP A 419 -36.67 -11.14 14.05
C ASP A 419 -35.59 -12.24 14.23
N GLY A 420 -34.44 -11.86 14.77
CA GLY A 420 -33.33 -12.76 15.11
C GLY A 420 -32.98 -12.86 16.59
N LYS A 421 -33.83 -12.34 17.48
CA LYS A 421 -33.63 -12.38 18.93
C LYS A 421 -34.51 -13.46 19.55
N LEU A 422 -33.92 -14.62 19.78
CA LEU A 422 -34.55 -15.75 20.44
C LEU A 422 -34.28 -15.69 21.96
N ALA A 423 -35.31 -15.91 22.77
CA ALA A 423 -35.12 -16.10 24.20
C ALA A 423 -34.37 -17.41 24.49
N ASN A 424 -33.48 -17.40 25.48
CA ASN A 424 -32.67 -18.58 25.85
C ASN A 424 -33.52 -19.81 26.19
N TRP A 425 -34.68 -19.62 26.82
CA TRP A 425 -35.57 -20.73 27.14
C TRP A 425 -36.22 -21.37 25.90
N ILE A 426 -36.32 -20.67 24.76
CA ILE A 426 -36.80 -21.25 23.49
C ILE A 426 -35.73 -22.19 22.93
N THR A 427 -34.49 -21.71 22.83
CA THR A 427 -33.40 -22.46 22.20
C THR A 427 -32.99 -23.70 23.01
N GLN A 428 -33.33 -23.75 24.30
CA GLN A 428 -33.07 -24.89 25.17
C GLN A 428 -34.09 -26.03 25.08
N LYS A 429 -35.29 -25.79 24.51
CA LYS A 429 -36.33 -26.83 24.40
C LYS A 429 -35.86 -28.02 23.57
N GLN A 430 -36.30 -29.21 23.97
CA GLN A 430 -35.88 -30.46 23.32
C GLN A 430 -36.32 -30.54 21.85
N ASP A 431 -37.48 -29.99 21.52
CA ASP A 431 -38.07 -30.09 20.18
C ASP A 431 -37.94 -28.80 19.35
N TYR A 432 -37.10 -27.86 19.81
CA TYR A 432 -36.65 -26.74 19.00
C TYR A 432 -35.84 -27.29 17.81
N PRO A 433 -36.16 -26.92 16.55
CA PRO A 433 -35.49 -27.47 15.36
C PRO A 433 -34.01 -27.04 15.24
N GLY A 434 -33.58 -26.08 16.05
CA GLY A 434 -32.27 -25.44 15.97
C GLY A 434 -32.31 -24.12 15.20
N SER A 435 -31.30 -23.29 15.40
CA SER A 435 -31.02 -22.13 14.57
C SER A 435 -30.47 -22.65 13.24
N LEU A 436 -31.34 -22.88 12.25
CA LEU A 436 -30.94 -23.42 10.95
C LEU A 436 -30.60 -22.30 9.96
N PHE A 437 -29.51 -22.49 9.24
CA PHE A 437 -29.17 -21.83 7.98
C PHE A 437 -28.36 -22.85 7.17
N GLN A 438 -29.05 -23.77 6.49
CA GLN A 438 -28.42 -24.96 5.91
C GLN A 438 -28.94 -25.28 4.51
N PHE A 439 -28.02 -25.53 3.59
CA PHE A 439 -28.35 -26.07 2.28
C PHE A 439 -28.63 -27.58 2.38
N GLN A 440 -29.84 -28.02 2.02
CA GLN A 440 -30.24 -29.42 2.03
C GLN A 440 -31.22 -29.72 0.89
N ASN A 441 -30.94 -30.74 0.05
CA ASN A 441 -31.85 -31.25 -0.99
C ASN A 441 -32.53 -30.13 -1.82
N ASP A 442 -31.73 -29.32 -2.51
CA ASP A 442 -32.17 -28.16 -3.31
C ASP A 442 -32.94 -27.07 -2.56
N LYS A 443 -32.78 -26.99 -1.23
CA LYS A 443 -33.37 -25.97 -0.36
C LYS A 443 -32.29 -25.27 0.47
N LEU A 444 -32.61 -24.06 0.90
CA LEU A 444 -31.88 -23.34 1.95
C LEU A 444 -32.79 -23.19 3.17
N LEU A 445 -32.72 -24.15 4.09
CA LEU A 445 -33.55 -24.19 5.29
C LEU A 445 -33.13 -23.11 6.27
N PHE A 446 -34.12 -22.36 6.75
CA PHE A 446 -33.94 -21.24 7.66
C PHE A 446 -35.01 -21.25 8.74
N THR A 447 -34.59 -21.28 10.01
CA THR A 447 -35.52 -21.23 11.14
C THR A 447 -35.94 -19.78 11.37
N LEU A 448 -37.24 -19.50 11.50
CA LEU A 448 -37.73 -18.15 11.81
C LEU A 448 -38.03 -18.02 13.30
N HIS A 449 -37.69 -16.87 13.87
CA HIS A 449 -38.30 -16.41 15.11
C HIS A 449 -39.49 -15.53 14.77
N VAL A 450 -40.68 -15.87 15.28
CA VAL A 450 -41.93 -15.16 14.94
C VAL A 450 -42.78 -14.98 16.17
N VAL A 451 -43.28 -13.77 16.40
CA VAL A 451 -44.36 -13.51 17.35
C VAL A 451 -45.63 -13.20 16.57
N GLN A 452 -46.65 -14.06 16.72
CA GLN A 452 -47.98 -13.85 16.17
C GLN A 452 -48.81 -12.99 17.13
N ARG A 453 -49.53 -12.01 16.59
CA ARG A 453 -50.52 -11.20 17.30
C ARG A 453 -51.83 -11.18 16.52
N ILE A 454 -52.94 -11.46 17.19
CA ILE A 454 -54.29 -11.37 16.62
C ILE A 454 -54.99 -10.18 17.27
N THR A 455 -55.56 -9.30 16.44
CA THR A 455 -56.41 -8.21 16.90
C THR A 455 -57.74 -8.27 16.16
N VAL A 456 -58.84 -8.15 16.91
CA VAL A 456 -60.20 -8.07 16.35
C VAL A 456 -60.87 -6.81 16.88
N LYS A 457 -61.68 -6.15 16.04
CA LYS A 457 -62.38 -4.91 16.45
C LYS A 457 -63.47 -5.17 17.50
N ASP A 458 -64.06 -6.36 17.51
CA ASP A 458 -65.05 -6.76 18.51
C ASP A 458 -64.39 -6.96 19.87
N GLN A 459 -64.66 -6.07 20.83
CA GLN A 459 -64.03 -6.12 22.14
C GLN A 459 -64.42 -7.37 22.95
N ARG A 460 -65.62 -7.92 22.76
CA ARG A 460 -66.05 -9.14 23.46
C ARG A 460 -65.24 -10.32 22.95
N PHE A 461 -65.10 -10.44 21.63
CA PHE A 461 -64.30 -11.50 21.02
C PHE A 461 -62.81 -11.35 21.32
N MET A 462 -62.27 -10.12 21.29
CA MET A 462 -60.88 -9.84 21.68
C MET A 462 -60.60 -10.24 23.14
N ASN A 463 -61.52 -9.94 24.04
CA ASN A 463 -61.39 -10.33 25.45
C ASN A 463 -61.41 -11.86 25.64
N LEU A 464 -62.11 -12.60 24.78
CA LEU A 464 -62.08 -14.07 24.79
C LEU A 464 -60.73 -14.61 24.33
N LEU A 465 -60.18 -14.08 23.24
CA LEU A 465 -58.84 -14.44 22.76
C LEU A 465 -57.77 -14.20 23.84
N LYS A 466 -57.82 -13.03 24.50
CA LYS A 466 -56.93 -12.68 25.62
C LYS A 466 -57.06 -13.64 26.81
N LYS A 467 -58.29 -13.96 27.21
CA LYS A 467 -58.54 -14.91 28.31
C LYS A 467 -57.94 -16.29 28.04
N GLN A 468 -57.87 -16.70 26.78
CA GLN A 468 -57.30 -17.98 26.35
C GLN A 468 -55.83 -17.86 25.92
N GLN A 469 -55.21 -16.68 26.04
CA GLN A 469 -53.84 -16.41 25.56
C GLN A 469 -53.64 -16.76 24.07
N LEU A 470 -54.68 -16.56 23.26
CA LEU A 470 -54.66 -16.79 21.82
C LEU A 470 -54.39 -15.51 21.01
N ASP A 471 -54.40 -14.35 21.68
CA ASP A 471 -54.15 -13.06 21.05
C ASP A 471 -52.66 -12.82 20.77
N VAL A 472 -51.76 -13.39 21.56
CA VAL A 472 -50.31 -13.33 21.33
C VAL A 472 -49.71 -14.72 21.47
N ILE A 473 -49.09 -15.22 20.41
CA ILE A 473 -48.50 -16.56 20.36
C ILE A 473 -47.09 -16.46 19.78
N GLU A 474 -46.12 -16.95 20.53
CA GLU A 474 -44.75 -17.14 20.09
C GLU A 474 -44.50 -18.64 19.94
N PRO A 475 -44.30 -19.17 18.72
CA PRO A 475 -43.94 -20.57 18.52
C PRO A 475 -42.61 -20.85 19.18
N TRP A 476 -42.61 -21.85 20.06
CA TRP A 476 -41.51 -22.17 20.96
C TRP A 476 -41.20 -23.68 20.93
N GLY A 477 -41.97 -24.48 20.20
CA GLY A 477 -41.96 -25.95 20.28
C GLY A 477 -43.26 -26.51 20.87
N GLY A 478 -43.32 -27.81 21.06
CA GLY A 478 -44.51 -28.59 21.45
C GLY A 478 -45.51 -28.72 20.32
N GLU A 479 -46.76 -28.35 20.60
CA GLU A 479 -47.90 -28.43 19.66
C GLU A 479 -47.91 -27.30 18.63
N ILE A 480 -47.16 -26.21 18.87
CA ILE A 480 -46.98 -25.08 17.95
C ILE A 480 -45.51 -25.05 17.52
N LYS A 481 -45.25 -25.59 16.33
CA LYS A 481 -43.88 -25.75 15.81
C LYS A 481 -43.30 -24.41 15.35
N VAL A 482 -42.00 -24.24 15.62
CA VAL A 482 -41.22 -23.10 15.11
C VAL A 482 -41.16 -23.19 13.57
N PRO A 483 -41.44 -22.10 12.84
CA PRO A 483 -41.43 -22.15 11.37
C PRO A 483 -40.01 -22.36 10.83
N VAL A 484 -39.88 -23.26 9.87
CA VAL A 484 -38.68 -23.44 9.06
C VAL A 484 -39.06 -23.22 7.61
N VAL A 485 -38.38 -22.29 6.94
CA VAL A 485 -38.67 -21.88 5.56
C VAL A 485 -37.51 -22.19 4.63
N ASP A 486 -37.80 -22.32 3.34
CA ASP A 486 -36.77 -22.44 2.30
C ASP A 486 -36.53 -21.06 1.66
N LEU A 487 -35.51 -20.33 2.13
CA LEU A 487 -35.19 -18.99 1.63
C LEU A 487 -34.88 -18.97 0.13
N ALA A 488 -34.28 -20.05 -0.40
CA ALA A 488 -33.96 -20.13 -1.82
C ALA A 488 -35.23 -20.15 -2.68
N SER A 489 -36.32 -20.76 -2.21
CA SER A 489 -37.60 -20.73 -2.93
C SER A 489 -38.18 -19.31 -3.06
N TYR A 490 -38.03 -18.45 -2.05
CA TYR A 490 -38.53 -17.08 -2.13
C TYR A 490 -37.73 -16.23 -3.11
N LEU A 491 -36.40 -16.38 -3.13
CA LEU A 491 -35.57 -15.73 -4.14
C LEU A 491 -35.87 -16.29 -5.54
N HIS A 492 -36.00 -17.61 -5.68
CA HIS A 492 -36.33 -18.26 -6.95
C HIS A 492 -37.64 -17.74 -7.53
N PHE A 493 -38.65 -17.58 -6.68
CA PHE A 493 -39.92 -17.00 -7.06
C PHE A 493 -39.78 -15.61 -7.66
N LEU A 494 -39.02 -14.72 -7.02
CA LEU A 494 -38.78 -13.39 -7.55
C LEU A 494 -37.99 -13.42 -8.86
N ILE A 495 -36.99 -14.30 -8.99
CA ILE A 495 -36.22 -14.47 -10.24
C ILE A 495 -37.12 -14.87 -11.42
N LEU A 496 -38.11 -15.74 -11.17
CA LEU A 496 -39.07 -16.22 -12.17
C LEU A 496 -40.14 -15.19 -12.49
N ALA A 497 -40.54 -14.41 -11.48
CA ALA A 497 -41.54 -13.34 -11.60
C ALA A 497 -40.97 -12.05 -12.23
N ASP A 498 -39.66 -11.83 -12.14
CA ASP A 498 -38.89 -10.77 -12.79
C ASP A 498 -38.65 -11.12 -14.28
N LYS A 499 -39.74 -11.01 -15.06
CA LYS A 499 -39.79 -11.22 -16.52
C LYS A 499 -39.51 -9.94 -17.28
#